data_AF-C9YYD9-F1
#
_entry.id   AF-C9YYD9-F1
#
_cell.length_a   1.000
_cell.length_b   1.000
_cell.length_c   1.000
_cell.angle_alpha   90.00
_cell.angle_beta   90.00
_cell.angle_gamma   90.00
#
_symmetry.space_group_name_H-M   'P 1'
#
loop_
_entity.id
_entity.type
_entity.pdbx_description
1 polymer ?
#
loop_
_entity_poly.entity_id
_entity_poly.type
_entity_poly.pdbx_seq_one_letter_code
_entity_poly.pdbx_strand_id
1 'polypeptide(L)'
;MTARRRAAAADGGATGGSTAGDAHVLTVRTRSEPVRALDGGGAPHRTGTRFHGCPVDLLAIHHAYHSGGERDLTADVGSTPTLHQKIDSAGRTDREVARGAGAGRIR
;
A
#
# COMPACT_ATOMS: atom_id res chain seq x y z
N MET A 1 2.05 34.96 2.68
CA MET A 1 2.92 34.22 1.75
C MET A 1 2.66 32.74 1.95
N THR A 2 2.45 31.95 0.89
CA THR A 2 2.03 30.54 1.00
C THR A 2 2.96 29.65 0.20
N ALA A 3 3.88 28.96 0.88
CA ALA A 3 4.85 28.07 0.23
C ALA A 3 4.20 26.75 -0.20
N ARG A 4 3.78 26.65 -1.46
CA ARG A 4 3.38 25.37 -2.06
C ARG A 4 4.62 24.49 -2.28
N ARG A 5 4.89 23.57 -1.36
CA ARG A 5 5.93 22.54 -1.54
C ARG A 5 5.46 21.55 -2.62
N ARG A 6 6.00 21.66 -3.84
CA ARG A 6 5.72 20.71 -4.93
C ARG A 6 6.55 19.45 -4.71
N ALA A 7 5.90 18.30 -4.58
CA ALA A 7 6.61 17.01 -4.64
C ALA A 7 7.18 16.82 -6.06
N ALA A 8 8.44 16.43 -6.14
CA ALA A 8 8.99 15.89 -7.39
C ALA A 8 8.40 14.50 -7.63
N ALA A 9 8.04 14.17 -8.87
CA ALA A 9 7.86 12.78 -9.25
C ALA A 9 9.25 12.12 -9.24
N ALA A 10 9.38 10.98 -8.58
CA ALA A 10 10.58 10.17 -8.64
C ALA A 10 10.36 9.06 -9.68
N ASP A 11 11.35 8.80 -10.52
CA ASP A 11 11.34 7.72 -11.52
C ASP A 11 11.55 6.32 -10.89
N GLY A 12 11.09 6.16 -9.64
CA GLY A 12 11.35 5.01 -8.79
C GLY A 12 10.43 3.83 -9.10
N GLY A 13 10.96 2.84 -9.82
CA GLY A 13 10.43 1.48 -9.76
C GLY A 13 10.56 0.89 -8.35
N ALA A 14 9.78 -0.13 -8.04
CA ALA A 14 9.85 -0.81 -6.75
C ALA A 14 11.11 -1.70 -6.66
N THR A 15 12.13 -1.24 -5.95
CA THR A 15 13.37 -2.00 -5.68
C THR A 15 13.10 -3.11 -4.66
N GLY A 16 12.46 -4.20 -5.11
CA GLY A 16 12.16 -5.38 -4.30
C GLY A 16 12.24 -6.66 -5.11
N GLY A 17 12.99 -7.65 -4.61
CA GLY A 17 13.31 -8.89 -5.32
C GLY A 17 14.82 -9.08 -5.48
N SER A 18 15.23 -9.93 -6.43
CA SER A 18 16.64 -10.29 -6.69
C SER A 18 17.51 -9.16 -7.26
N THR A 19 16.95 -7.97 -7.47
CA THR A 19 17.65 -6.75 -7.89
C THR A 19 17.87 -5.75 -6.75
N ALA A 20 17.44 -6.07 -5.52
CA ALA A 20 17.73 -5.24 -4.34
C ALA A 20 19.22 -5.29 -4.00
N GLY A 21 19.91 -4.16 -4.11
CA GLY A 21 21.32 -4.04 -3.75
C GLY A 21 21.57 -4.12 -2.24
N ASP A 22 22.83 -4.32 -1.86
CA ASP A 22 23.29 -4.63 -0.48
C ASP A 22 22.78 -3.67 0.62
N ALA A 23 22.46 -2.41 0.26
CA ALA A 23 21.84 -1.43 1.14
C ALA A 23 20.46 -1.86 1.71
N HIS A 24 19.84 -2.91 1.15
CA HIS A 24 18.59 -3.51 1.62
C HIS A 24 18.79 -4.91 2.25
N VAL A 25 20.03 -5.39 2.39
CA VAL A 25 20.36 -6.73 2.91
C VAL A 25 20.86 -6.63 4.36
N LEU A 26 19.98 -6.92 5.32
CA LEU A 26 20.34 -6.92 6.73
C LEU A 26 20.89 -8.29 7.17
N THR A 27 22.16 -8.34 7.59
CA THR A 27 22.74 -9.55 8.20
C THR A 27 22.30 -9.67 9.66
N VAL A 28 21.25 -10.45 9.90
CA VAL A 28 20.74 -10.72 11.27
C VAL A 28 21.73 -11.57 12.08
N ARG A 29 22.02 -11.12 13.30
CA ARG A 29 22.82 -11.78 14.33
C ARG A 29 22.00 -12.12 15.58
N THR A 30 20.98 -11.33 15.91
CA THR A 30 20.07 -11.59 17.04
C THR A 30 18.60 -11.43 16.67
N ARG A 31 17.69 -12.11 17.40
CA ARG A 31 16.23 -12.01 17.19
C ARG A 31 15.69 -10.57 17.34
N SER A 32 16.38 -9.72 18.09
CA SER A 32 15.97 -8.33 18.37
C SER A 32 16.16 -7.40 17.17
N GLU A 33 17.06 -7.72 16.23
CA GLU A 33 17.34 -6.91 15.04
C GLU A 33 16.21 -6.94 13.99
N PRO A 34 15.67 -8.10 13.54
CA PRO A 34 14.56 -8.11 12.60
C PRO A 34 13.28 -7.56 13.22
N VAL A 35 13.07 -7.70 14.54
CA VAL A 35 11.97 -7.01 15.25
C VAL A 35 12.11 -5.50 15.07
N ARG A 36 13.27 -4.92 15.41
CA ARG A 36 13.54 -3.47 15.23
C ARG A 36 13.47 -2.99 13.78
N ALA A 37 13.73 -3.86 12.80
CA ALA A 37 13.56 -3.53 11.39
C ALA A 37 12.09 -3.59 10.93
N LEU A 38 11.23 -4.33 11.64
CA LEU A 38 9.79 -4.48 11.35
C LEU A 38 8.89 -3.59 12.23
N ASP A 39 9.40 -3.08 13.36
CA ASP A 39 8.71 -2.15 14.28
C ASP A 39 8.21 -0.87 13.59
N GLY A 40 8.75 -0.54 12.41
CA GLY A 40 8.24 0.49 11.49
C GLY A 40 6.96 0.08 10.74
N GLY A 41 5.98 -0.51 11.44
CA GLY A 41 4.77 -1.08 10.87
C GLY A 41 4.04 -0.14 9.90
N GLY A 42 3.98 -0.53 8.62
CA GLY A 42 3.61 0.36 7.52
C GLY A 42 2.15 0.81 7.55
N ALA A 43 1.92 2.03 8.06
CA ALA A 43 0.63 2.73 8.05
C ALA A 43 -0.04 2.70 6.67
N PRO A 44 -1.12 1.92 6.49
CA PRO A 44 -1.73 1.74 4.46
C PRO A 44 -2.46 3.01 4.03
N HIS A 45 -2.73 3.17 2.74
CA HIS A 45 -3.80 4.07 2.33
C HIS A 45 -4.99 3.24 1.84
N ARG A 46 -6.17 3.47 2.44
CA ARG A 46 -7.34 2.59 2.34
C ARG A 46 -8.57 3.39 1.92
N THR A 47 -8.99 3.31 0.65
CA THR A 47 -10.22 3.95 0.16
C THR A 47 -10.95 3.07 -0.86
N GLY A 48 -12.27 3.21 -0.92
CA GLY A 48 -13.11 2.57 -1.95
C GLY A 48 -13.32 1.05 -1.83
N THR A 49 -12.74 0.38 -0.83
CA THR A 49 -12.88 -1.07 -0.62
C THR A 49 -14.33 -1.51 -0.52
N ARG A 50 -14.66 -2.65 -1.14
CA ARG A 50 -15.97 -3.30 -1.03
C ARG A 50 -15.80 -4.79 -0.73
N PHE A 51 -16.66 -5.32 0.14
CA PHE A 51 -16.74 -6.74 0.49
C PHE A 51 -18.20 -7.20 0.28
N HIS A 52 -18.39 -8.30 -0.46
CA HIS A 52 -19.71 -8.74 -0.97
C HIS A 52 -20.56 -7.61 -1.61
N GLY A 53 -19.92 -6.66 -2.28
CA GLY A 53 -20.57 -5.50 -2.90
C GLY A 53 -20.91 -4.34 -1.95
N CYS A 54 -20.84 -4.52 -0.63
CA CYS A 54 -20.99 -3.45 0.37
C CYS A 54 -19.67 -2.69 0.59
N PRO A 55 -19.69 -1.36 0.80
CA PRO A 55 -18.48 -0.63 1.18
C PRO A 55 -18.02 -1.03 2.59
N VAL A 56 -16.71 -1.10 2.83
CA VAL A 56 -16.14 -1.43 4.15
C VAL A 56 -14.95 -0.53 4.50
N ASP A 57 -14.85 -0.14 5.77
CA ASP A 57 -13.68 0.52 6.33
C ASP A 57 -12.74 -0.53 6.93
N LEU A 58 -11.70 -0.91 6.17
CA LEU A 58 -10.70 -1.88 6.62
C LEU A 58 -9.87 -1.38 7.81
N LEU A 59 -9.74 -0.08 8.02
CA LEU A 59 -8.94 0.47 9.11
C LEU A 59 -9.71 0.38 10.42
N ALA A 60 -10.98 0.80 10.42
CA ALA A 60 -11.87 0.63 11.57
C ALA A 60 -12.05 -0.85 11.96
N ILE A 61 -12.18 -1.76 10.97
CA ILE A 61 -12.22 -3.21 11.21
C ILE A 61 -10.91 -3.71 11.83
N HIS A 62 -9.75 -3.24 11.35
CA HIS A 62 -8.45 -3.60 11.92
C HIS A 62 -8.33 -3.16 13.38
N HIS A 63 -8.62 -1.88 13.68
CA HIS A 63 -8.55 -1.33 15.03
C HIS A 63 -9.49 -2.08 15.98
N ALA A 64 -10.74 -2.33 15.58
CA ALA A 64 -11.71 -3.06 16.40
C ALA A 64 -11.27 -4.51 16.74
N TYR A 65 -10.49 -5.16 15.86
CA TYR A 65 -9.93 -6.49 16.14
C TYR A 65 -8.66 -6.45 17.01
N HIS A 66 -7.82 -5.42 16.86
CA HIS A 66 -6.52 -5.31 17.54
C HIS A 66 -6.52 -4.37 18.76
N SER A 67 -7.69 -3.94 19.24
CA SER A 67 -7.89 -3.00 20.37
C SER A 67 -7.29 -3.47 21.72
N GLY A 68 -6.72 -4.68 21.78
CA GLY A 68 -6.16 -5.29 23.00
C GLY A 68 -4.74 -4.88 23.39
N GLY A 69 -4.03 -4.07 22.58
CA GLY A 69 -2.72 -3.52 22.98
C GLY A 69 -1.71 -3.22 21.87
N GLU A 70 -2.03 -3.50 20.59
CA GLU A 70 -1.19 -3.09 19.46
C GLU A 70 -1.24 -1.56 19.26
N ARG A 71 -0.28 -0.97 18.55
CA ARG A 71 -0.38 0.44 18.13
C ARG A 71 -1.41 0.60 17.01
N ASP A 72 -2.29 1.59 17.14
CA ASP A 72 -3.21 1.96 16.07
C ASP A 72 -2.47 2.39 14.80
N LEU A 73 -2.82 1.76 13.69
CA LEU A 73 -2.31 2.11 12.36
C LEU A 73 -2.91 3.44 11.88
N THR A 74 -2.10 4.29 11.23
CA THR A 74 -2.60 5.52 10.60
C THR A 74 -3.10 5.30 9.17
N ALA A 75 -3.97 6.19 8.69
CA ALA A 75 -4.49 6.24 7.32
C ALA A 75 -3.64 7.09 6.36
N ASP A 76 -2.77 7.94 6.93
CA ASP A 76 -1.73 8.65 6.19
C ASP A 76 -0.47 7.77 6.10
N VAL A 77 0.11 7.78 4.90
CA VAL A 77 1.32 7.04 4.49
C VAL A 77 2.43 8.00 4.04
N GLY A 78 2.27 9.32 4.29
CA GLY A 78 3.24 10.36 4.00
C GLY A 78 3.48 10.64 2.50
N SER A 79 2.72 10.00 1.61
CA SER A 79 2.86 10.10 0.17
C SER A 79 1.53 9.86 -0.56
N THR A 80 1.40 10.48 -1.73
CA THR A 80 0.26 10.27 -2.65
C THR A 80 0.83 9.83 -4.00
N PRO A 81 0.49 8.64 -4.52
CA PRO A 81 0.89 8.23 -5.87
C PRO A 81 0.35 9.21 -6.91
N THR A 82 1.21 9.74 -7.78
CA THR A 82 0.85 10.70 -8.84
C THR A 82 0.90 10.11 -10.24
N LEU A 83 1.69 9.06 -10.46
CA LEU A 83 1.79 8.35 -11.73
C LEU A 83 0.77 7.22 -11.78
N HIS A 84 -0.43 7.53 -12.28
CA HIS A 84 -1.46 6.53 -12.60
C HIS A 84 -2.36 7.04 -13.73
N GLN A 85 -2.95 6.11 -14.48
CA GLN A 85 -4.06 6.42 -15.38
C GLN A 85 -5.38 6.50 -14.58
N LYS A 86 -6.51 6.76 -15.26
CA LYS A 86 -7.85 6.77 -14.64
C LYS A 86 -8.06 5.56 -13.73
N ILE A 87 -8.33 5.82 -12.45
CA ILE A 87 -8.75 4.82 -11.47
C ILE A 87 -10.26 4.56 -11.64
N ASP A 88 -10.66 3.28 -11.70
CA ASP A 88 -12.07 2.89 -11.81
C ASP A 88 -12.74 2.70 -10.45
N SER A 89 -14.06 2.90 -10.42
CA SER A 89 -14.87 2.67 -9.23
C SER A 89 -14.97 1.18 -8.92
N ALA A 90 -14.67 0.80 -7.68
CA ALA A 90 -14.69 -0.58 -7.19
C ALA A 90 -16.03 -1.32 -7.45
N GLY A 91 -17.14 -0.61 -7.62
CA GLY A 91 -18.44 -1.20 -8.01
C GLY A 91 -18.53 -1.69 -9.47
N ARG A 92 -17.54 -1.38 -10.32
CA ARG A 92 -17.40 -1.91 -11.69
C ARG A 92 -16.12 -2.70 -11.94
N THR A 93 -15.08 -2.51 -11.12
CA THR A 93 -13.74 -3.07 -11.34
C THR A 93 -13.72 -4.57 -11.58
N ASP A 94 -14.48 -5.36 -10.81
CA ASP A 94 -14.61 -6.82 -10.99
C ASP A 94 -14.95 -7.21 -12.43
N ARG A 95 -16.00 -6.60 -12.99
CA ARG A 95 -16.49 -6.91 -14.34
C ARG A 95 -15.47 -6.54 -15.42
N GLU A 96 -14.76 -5.44 -15.26
CA GLU A 96 -13.75 -5.00 -16.24
C GLU A 96 -12.43 -5.78 -16.11
N VAL A 97 -12.05 -6.20 -14.90
CA VAL A 97 -10.92 -7.12 -14.67
C VAL A 97 -11.21 -8.48 -15.30
N ALA A 98 -12.41 -9.04 -15.08
CA ALA A 98 -12.82 -10.31 -15.73
C ALA A 98 -12.81 -10.23 -17.27
N ARG A 99 -13.02 -9.03 -17.84
CA ARG A 99 -12.98 -8.76 -19.29
C ARG A 99 -11.56 -8.51 -19.85
N GLY A 100 -10.68 -7.88 -19.09
CA GLY A 100 -9.38 -7.39 -19.57
C GLY A 100 -8.15 -8.16 -19.08
N ALA A 101 -8.21 -8.84 -17.93
CA ALA A 101 -7.03 -9.44 -17.31
C ALA A 101 -6.68 -10.83 -17.89
N GLY A 102 -5.37 -11.13 -17.95
CA GLY A 102 -4.80 -12.39 -18.43
C GLY A 102 -4.10 -12.28 -19.79
N ALA A 103 -3.50 -13.37 -20.24
CA ALA A 103 -2.92 -13.48 -21.59
C ALA A 103 -4.02 -13.55 -22.66
N GLY A 104 -3.70 -13.15 -23.90
CA GLY A 104 -4.62 -13.26 -25.06
C GLY A 104 -5.86 -12.36 -25.01
N ARG A 105 -5.92 -11.37 -24.11
CA ARG A 105 -7.05 -10.41 -23.99
C ARG A 105 -6.91 -9.17 -24.87
N ILE A 106 -5.71 -8.90 -25.37
CA ILE A 106 -5.39 -7.83 -26.32
C ILE A 106 -5.50 -8.40 -27.75
N ARG A 107 -5.96 -7.58 -28.69
CA ARG A 107 -5.97 -7.83 -30.14
C ARG A 107 -5.24 -6.70 -30.85
#